data_AF-A0A6P6QXX0-F1
#
_entry.id   AF-A0A6P6QXX0-F1
#
_cell.length_a   1.000
_cell.length_b   1.000
_cell.length_c   1.000
_cell.angle_alpha   90.00
_cell.angle_beta   90.00
_cell.angle_gamma   90.00
#
_symmetry.space_group_name_H-M   'P 1'
#
loop_
_entity.id
_entity.type
_entity.pdbx_description
1 polymer ?
#
loop_
_entity_poly.entity_id
_entity_poly.type
_entity_poly.pdbx_seq_one_letter_code
_entity_poly.pdbx_strand_id
1 'polypeptide(L)'
;MRVIGLVVHLHYLCKPETLISLTGKSRTVGNERRAVGGVTAYKYWPWKPASTHSLTEATHNTTTTDRQTDRMSPKRVIYKKLSRDKSVGVYMGKRDFVDHCDFVDPVDGVVLVDPEQVKGKKVYVMLSCTFRYGREDMDVMGMVFRRDIFLCSRQVYPPLQDKERSVHTKVQEKILRKLGDNAYPFFFEFPDNLPCSVCLQPGPTDVGKHCAVEFEVKAFCAENQDEKAQKRSSVRLAIRKIQYAPDTGGAAPSADTTCEFIMSDKPLHMRVSLEKETYYHGEEINISVDIDNSSNRNVKDLSVSVEQVTNVVLYSNDKYVKTVAYEDTMDTVPSGTSLKKVYTLCPLLDNNRERLGLALDGKLKHEDTNLASSSVVKDEVLKEILGMLVAYRVVVKCNAAGIVGSSEVAVEVPFKLMHPKPDPESEDTVDLVFEEFKRSYLKGVIGDDDESPAEP
;
A
#
# COMPACT_ATOMS: atom_id res chain seq x y z
N MET A 1 37.55 -40.30 -34.39
CA MET A 1 36.37 -39.46 -34.08
C MET A 1 36.80 -38.00 -34.15
N ARG A 2 36.47 -37.33 -35.24
CA ARG A 2 36.76 -35.91 -35.49
C ARG A 2 35.53 -35.11 -35.11
N VAL A 3 35.69 -34.14 -34.21
CA VAL A 3 34.71 -33.10 -33.93
C VAL A 3 34.83 -32.06 -35.04
N ILE A 4 33.77 -31.87 -35.82
CA ILE A 4 33.67 -30.83 -36.83
C ILE A 4 32.79 -29.73 -36.23
N GLY A 5 33.33 -28.51 -36.15
CA GLY A 5 32.61 -27.33 -35.71
C GLY A 5 31.74 -26.71 -36.81
N LEU A 6 30.81 -25.86 -36.39
CA LEU A 6 30.31 -24.78 -37.24
C LEU A 6 30.11 -23.51 -36.40
N VAL A 7 30.57 -22.41 -36.99
CA VAL A 7 30.70 -21.06 -36.45
C VAL A 7 29.47 -20.22 -36.82
N VAL A 8 28.93 -19.52 -35.82
CA VAL A 8 28.37 -18.14 -35.77
C VAL A 8 27.71 -17.55 -37.03
N HIS A 9 26.47 -17.05 -36.88
CA HIS A 9 26.07 -15.70 -37.32
C HIS A 9 25.06 -15.07 -36.32
N LEU A 10 25.48 -13.93 -35.77
CA LEU A 10 24.71 -12.98 -34.94
C LEU A 10 24.07 -11.91 -35.85
N HIS A 11 23.15 -11.11 -35.28
CA HIS A 11 22.40 -9.93 -35.78
C HIS A 11 20.89 -10.23 -35.98
N TYR A 12 19.90 -9.51 -35.43
CA TYR A 12 19.79 -8.13 -34.93
C TYR A 12 18.91 -8.05 -33.67
N LEU A 13 19.35 -7.26 -32.68
CA LEU A 13 18.53 -6.71 -31.59
C LEU A 13 17.78 -5.48 -32.12
N CYS A 14 16.47 -5.39 -31.85
CA CYS A 14 15.70 -4.16 -32.03
C CYS A 14 15.25 -3.67 -30.64
N LYS A 15 15.79 -2.53 -30.20
CA LYS A 15 15.21 -1.67 -29.14
C LYS A 15 13.91 -1.04 -29.67
N PRO A 16 13.08 -0.46 -28.79
CA PRO A 16 13.05 1.01 -28.82
C PRO A 16 13.01 1.67 -27.44
N GLU A 17 13.77 2.77 -27.37
CA GLU A 17 13.67 3.86 -26.41
C GLU A 17 12.45 4.74 -26.74
N THR A 18 11.80 5.34 -25.76
CA THR A 18 11.33 6.74 -25.87
C THR A 18 11.30 7.40 -24.49
N LEU A 19 12.30 8.24 -24.24
CA LEU A 19 12.30 9.31 -23.24
C LEU A 19 11.39 10.46 -23.69
N ILE A 20 10.74 11.15 -22.76
CA ILE A 20 10.44 12.58 -22.90
C ILE A 20 10.97 13.32 -21.67
N SER A 21 12.00 14.13 -21.91
CA SER A 21 12.52 15.13 -20.98
C SER A 21 11.89 16.48 -21.29
N LEU A 22 11.45 17.23 -20.27
CA LEU A 22 11.05 18.62 -20.41
C LEU A 22 12.16 19.50 -19.83
N THR A 23 12.94 20.11 -20.72
CA THR A 23 13.84 21.21 -20.36
C THR A 23 13.14 22.54 -20.66
N GLY A 24 13.04 23.39 -19.65
CA GLY A 24 12.66 24.78 -19.81
C GLY A 24 13.83 25.61 -20.32
N LYS A 25 13.53 26.59 -21.18
CA LYS A 25 14.34 27.80 -21.33
C LYS A 25 13.51 28.99 -21.79
N SER A 26 13.60 30.02 -20.96
CA SER A 26 13.19 31.40 -21.19
C SER A 26 13.90 32.03 -22.39
N ARG A 27 13.20 32.86 -23.18
CA ARG A 27 13.68 34.21 -23.54
C ARG A 27 12.60 35.11 -24.16
N THR A 28 12.81 36.38 -23.87
CA THR A 28 12.03 37.61 -24.02
C THR A 28 12.09 38.25 -25.40
N VAL A 29 11.35 39.37 -25.53
CA VAL A 29 11.34 40.44 -26.57
C VAL A 29 10.28 40.21 -27.66
N GLY A 30 9.36 41.11 -27.99
CA GLY A 30 9.10 42.49 -27.59
C GLY A 30 8.16 43.16 -28.62
N ASN A 31 7.54 44.26 -28.19
CA ASN A 31 6.94 45.34 -28.99
C ASN A 31 5.51 45.28 -29.57
N GLU A 32 4.70 46.18 -28.98
CA GLU A 32 4.01 47.31 -29.62
C GLU A 32 2.60 47.19 -30.27
N ARG A 33 1.69 47.97 -29.65
CA ARG A 33 0.74 48.96 -30.22
C ARG A 33 -0.75 48.62 -30.39
N ARG A 34 -1.52 49.42 -29.63
CA ARG A 34 -2.75 50.20 -29.94
C ARG A 34 -4.06 49.46 -30.29
N ALA A 35 -4.98 49.57 -29.32
CA ALA A 35 -6.36 50.07 -29.39
C ALA A 35 -7.05 50.17 -30.77
N VAL A 36 -8.27 49.63 -30.87
CA VAL A 36 -9.57 50.33 -31.02
C VAL A 36 -10.68 49.37 -30.58
N GLY A 37 -11.72 49.89 -29.91
CA GLY A 37 -12.76 49.12 -29.24
C GLY A 37 -13.92 48.60 -30.10
N GLY A 38 -14.87 47.95 -29.41
CA GLY A 38 -16.12 47.44 -29.95
C GLY A 38 -17.00 46.91 -28.82
N VAL A 39 -18.18 47.51 -28.69
CA VAL A 39 -19.16 47.39 -27.59
C VAL A 39 -20.10 46.19 -27.80
N THR A 40 -20.93 45.91 -26.78
CA THR A 40 -22.19 45.11 -26.72
C THR A 40 -22.03 43.59 -26.53
N ALA A 41 -22.80 42.88 -25.69
CA ALA A 41 -23.94 43.18 -24.82
C ALA A 41 -24.05 42.08 -23.73
N TYR A 42 -24.42 42.45 -22.50
CA TYR A 42 -24.75 41.51 -21.41
C TYR A 42 -26.27 41.24 -21.38
N LYS A 43 -26.67 39.96 -21.29
CA LYS A 43 -28.05 39.52 -21.08
C LYS A 43 -28.30 39.19 -19.61
N TYR A 44 -29.33 39.85 -19.06
CA TYR A 44 -29.99 39.63 -17.77
C TYR A 44 -30.88 38.36 -17.77
N TRP A 45 -31.11 37.78 -16.58
CA TRP A 45 -32.41 37.29 -16.07
C TRP A 45 -32.30 37.17 -14.51
N PRO A 46 -33.38 37.12 -13.71
CA PRO A 46 -33.81 38.21 -12.84
C PRO A 46 -34.07 37.76 -11.38
N TRP A 47 -34.12 38.74 -10.49
CA TRP A 47 -34.64 38.62 -9.14
C TRP A 47 -36.18 38.58 -9.10
N LYS A 48 -36.75 37.87 -8.12
CA LYS A 48 -38.15 37.97 -7.70
C LYS A 48 -38.26 38.07 -6.17
N PRO A 49 -39.38 38.63 -5.65
CA PRO A 49 -39.34 39.66 -4.62
C PRO A 49 -39.77 39.21 -3.21
N ALA A 50 -39.46 40.06 -2.24
CA ALA A 50 -39.95 40.01 -0.87
C ALA A 50 -41.42 40.44 -0.77
N SER A 51 -42.19 39.78 0.09
CA SER A 51 -43.52 40.20 0.53
C SER A 51 -43.62 40.20 2.05
N THR A 52 -43.98 41.36 2.60
CA THR A 52 -44.36 41.64 3.98
C THR A 52 -45.67 40.97 4.38
N HIS A 53 -45.79 40.46 5.61
CA HIS A 53 -47.06 40.47 6.36
C HIS A 53 -46.86 40.32 7.89
N SER A 54 -47.27 41.39 8.59
CA SER A 54 -47.98 41.50 9.86
C SER A 54 -47.66 40.60 11.07
N LEU A 55 -47.34 41.29 12.17
CA LEU A 55 -47.37 40.88 13.57
C LEU A 55 -48.78 40.44 14.03
N THR A 56 -48.83 39.32 14.76
CA THR A 56 -49.83 39.07 15.81
C THR A 56 -49.19 38.27 16.93
N GLU A 57 -49.17 38.83 18.13
CA GLU A 57 -48.79 38.16 19.37
C GLU A 57 -49.81 37.07 19.75
N ALA A 58 -49.32 35.90 20.15
CA ALA A 58 -50.06 34.95 20.96
C ALA A 58 -49.07 34.23 21.89
N THR A 59 -49.13 34.58 23.17
CA THR A 59 -48.43 33.93 24.28
C THR A 59 -49.01 32.54 24.52
N HIS A 60 -48.18 31.49 24.45
CA HIS A 60 -48.43 30.24 25.15
C HIS A 60 -47.12 29.59 25.63
N ASN A 61 -46.97 29.55 26.95
CA ASN A 61 -45.96 28.77 27.67
C ASN A 61 -46.16 27.28 27.39
N THR A 62 -45.12 26.60 26.90
CA THR A 62 -45.01 25.14 27.02
C THR A 62 -43.56 24.75 27.29
N THR A 63 -43.31 24.32 28.51
CA THR A 63 -42.10 23.67 29.01
C THR A 63 -41.79 22.45 28.13
N THR A 64 -40.65 22.43 27.45
CA THR A 64 -40.15 21.22 26.79
C THR A 64 -38.70 21.02 27.19
N THR A 65 -38.47 19.86 27.81
CA THR A 65 -37.21 19.31 28.31
C THR A 65 -36.08 19.40 27.28
N ASP A 66 -34.99 20.04 27.69
CA ASP A 66 -33.73 20.12 26.95
C ASP A 66 -33.07 18.72 26.93
N ARG A 67 -33.31 17.95 25.85
CA ARG A 67 -32.47 16.80 25.52
C ARG A 67 -31.28 17.31 24.73
N GLN A 68 -30.27 17.75 25.48
CA GLN A 68 -28.95 18.05 24.97
C GLN A 68 -28.35 16.76 24.40
N THR A 69 -28.50 16.54 23.10
CA THR A 69 -27.70 15.55 22.37
C THR A 69 -26.26 16.06 22.41
N ASP A 70 -25.45 15.40 23.24
CA ASP A 70 -24.01 15.60 23.34
C ASP A 70 -23.38 15.44 21.94
N ARG A 71 -23.13 16.56 21.26
CA ARG A 71 -22.32 16.58 20.04
C ARG A 71 -20.90 16.27 20.47
N MET A 72 -20.57 14.98 20.55
CA MET A 72 -19.22 14.50 20.83
C MET A 72 -18.23 15.25 19.93
N SER A 73 -17.37 16.05 20.54
CA SER A 73 -16.20 16.63 19.89
C SER A 73 -15.41 15.51 19.20
N PRO A 74 -14.86 15.73 17.99
CA PRO A 74 -14.00 14.74 17.37
C PRO A 74 -12.78 14.50 18.27
N LYS A 75 -12.69 13.29 18.82
CA LYS A 75 -11.60 12.86 19.72
C LYS A 75 -10.49 12.27 18.88
N ARG A 76 -9.24 12.65 19.16
CA ARG A 76 -8.07 12.07 18.50
C ARG A 76 -7.54 10.91 19.32
N VAL A 77 -7.48 9.74 18.70
CA VAL A 77 -6.92 8.53 19.31
C VAL A 77 -5.39 8.60 19.30
N ILE A 78 -4.77 8.35 20.44
CA ILE A 78 -3.34 8.15 20.60
C ILE A 78 -3.13 6.72 21.10
N TYR A 79 -2.36 5.95 20.36
CA TYR A 79 -2.04 4.57 20.70
C TYR A 79 -0.89 4.55 21.70
N LYS A 80 -1.00 3.70 22.72
CA LYS A 80 0.06 3.49 23.71
C LYS A 80 0.43 2.02 23.86
N LYS A 81 1.65 1.78 24.29
CA LYS A 81 2.11 0.47 24.79
C LYS A 81 3.18 0.68 25.87
N LEU A 82 3.10 -0.08 26.95
CA LEU A 82 4.04 -0.03 28.08
C LEU A 82 4.96 -1.26 28.06
N SER A 83 6.18 -1.12 28.58
CA SER A 83 7.07 -2.24 28.88
C SER A 83 6.48 -3.10 30.00
N ARG A 84 6.95 -4.35 30.12
CA ARG A 84 6.44 -5.30 31.13
C ARG A 84 6.68 -4.80 32.56
N ASP A 85 7.84 -4.19 32.80
CA ASP A 85 8.18 -3.56 34.08
C ASP A 85 7.64 -2.13 34.25
N LYS A 86 6.96 -1.60 33.22
CA LYS A 86 6.42 -0.24 33.17
C LYS A 86 7.48 0.88 33.27
N SER A 87 8.76 0.54 33.11
CA SER A 87 9.85 1.52 33.09
C SER A 87 9.81 2.45 31.88
N VAL A 88 9.27 1.98 30.75
CA VAL A 88 9.20 2.73 29.49
C VAL A 88 7.82 2.53 28.84
N GLY A 89 7.20 3.62 28.38
CA GLY A 89 5.96 3.59 27.59
C GLY A 89 6.10 4.40 26.31
N VAL A 90 5.52 3.92 25.21
CA VAL A 90 5.51 4.63 23.92
C VAL A 90 4.10 5.04 23.58
N TYR A 91 3.95 6.28 23.09
CA TYR A 91 2.70 6.89 22.66
C TYR A 91 2.86 7.42 21.23
N MET A 92 1.96 7.04 20.33
CA MET A 92 2.02 7.37 18.90
C MET A 92 0.64 7.77 18.38
N GLY A 93 0.59 8.75 17.49
CA GLY A 93 -0.67 9.21 16.90
C GLY A 93 -1.23 8.28 15.83
N LYS A 94 -0.37 7.46 15.19
CA LYS A 94 -0.73 6.59 14.07
C LYS A 94 -0.03 5.24 14.17
N ARG A 95 -0.61 4.21 13.53
CA ARG A 95 -0.01 2.87 13.35
C ARG A 95 0.46 2.63 11.92
N ASP A 96 -0.09 3.38 10.98
CA ASP A 96 0.16 3.29 9.55
C ASP A 96 0.72 4.64 9.08
N PHE A 97 1.85 4.59 8.36
CA PHE A 97 2.60 5.71 7.84
C PHE A 97 2.55 5.67 6.31
N VAL A 98 2.13 6.78 5.71
CA VAL A 98 1.84 6.84 4.28
C VAL A 98 3.11 7.20 3.50
N ASP A 99 3.40 6.42 2.48
CA ASP A 99 4.36 6.72 1.43
C ASP A 99 3.65 7.45 0.29
N HIS A 100 4.03 8.70 0.05
CA HIS A 100 3.47 9.55 -1.01
C HIS A 100 4.30 9.49 -2.30
N CYS A 101 5.23 8.54 -2.45
CA CYS A 101 6.28 8.44 -3.47
C CYS A 101 7.35 9.55 -3.40
N ASP A 102 6.96 10.77 -3.04
CA ASP A 102 7.87 11.92 -2.91
C ASP A 102 8.47 12.06 -1.52
N PHE A 103 7.68 11.74 -0.50
CA PHE A 103 8.11 11.69 0.88
C PHE A 103 7.25 10.66 1.61
N VAL A 104 7.70 10.26 2.79
CA VAL A 104 6.94 9.36 3.67
C VAL A 104 6.58 10.11 4.94
N ASP A 105 5.35 9.92 5.43
CA ASP A 105 4.94 10.41 6.74
C ASP A 105 5.97 9.97 7.79
N PRO A 106 6.60 10.90 8.53
CA PRO A 106 7.63 10.56 9.50
C PRO A 106 7.02 9.84 10.70
N VAL A 107 7.82 9.03 11.37
CA VAL A 107 7.42 8.36 12.62
C VAL A 107 7.65 9.29 13.79
N ASP A 108 6.58 9.87 14.32
CA ASP A 108 6.61 10.71 15.51
C ASP A 108 5.88 10.07 16.70
N GLY A 109 6.41 10.34 17.90
CA GLY A 109 5.79 9.90 19.13
C GLY A 109 6.45 10.47 20.38
N VAL A 110 6.00 9.97 21.52
CA VAL A 110 6.50 10.35 22.85
C VAL A 110 6.80 9.10 23.66
N VAL A 111 7.93 9.11 24.37
CA VAL A 111 8.30 8.10 25.35
C VAL A 111 8.08 8.63 26.75
N LEU A 112 7.30 7.89 27.54
CA LEU A 112 7.17 8.07 28.99
C LEU A 112 8.22 7.21 29.68
N VAL A 113 8.96 7.81 30.61
CA VAL A 113 10.05 7.15 31.33
C VAL A 113 9.77 7.18 32.83
N ASP A 114 10.02 6.07 33.52
CA ASP A 114 10.03 6.02 34.99
C ASP A 114 11.47 6.29 35.50
N PRO A 115 11.76 7.49 36.04
CA PRO A 115 13.12 7.87 36.45
C PRO A 115 13.68 7.01 37.58
N GLU A 116 12.83 6.40 38.41
CA GLU A 116 13.28 5.52 39.50
C GLU A 116 13.81 4.20 38.93
N GLN A 117 13.12 3.64 37.93
CA GLN A 117 13.50 2.37 37.31
C GLN A 117 14.64 2.50 36.30
N VAL A 118 14.81 3.66 35.65
CA VAL A 118 15.89 3.89 34.67
C VAL A 118 17.14 4.56 35.26
N LYS A 119 17.26 4.62 36.59
CA LYS A 119 18.39 5.29 37.26
C LYS A 119 19.73 4.70 36.80
N GLY A 120 20.62 5.58 36.32
CA GLY A 120 21.94 5.20 35.82
C GLY A 120 21.94 4.56 34.42
N LYS A 121 20.79 4.47 33.76
CA LYS A 121 20.63 3.89 32.42
C LYS A 121 20.14 4.93 31.42
N LYS A 122 20.19 4.56 30.15
CA LYS A 122 19.73 5.38 29.02
C LYS A 122 18.52 4.72 28.37
N VAL A 123 17.61 5.52 27.84
CA VAL A 123 16.46 5.05 27.04
C VAL A 123 16.69 5.42 25.59
N TYR A 124 16.61 4.42 24.73
CA TYR A 124 16.71 4.56 23.29
C TYR A 124 15.38 4.21 22.64
N VAL A 125 15.11 4.83 21.50
CA VAL A 125 14.07 4.42 20.57
C VAL A 125 14.74 4.02 19.27
N MET A 126 14.26 2.94 18.68
CA MET A 126 14.79 2.35 17.47
C MET A 126 13.68 2.14 16.47
N LEU A 127 13.88 2.60 15.25
CA LEU A 127 13.06 2.27 14.09
C LEU A 127 13.83 1.24 13.25
N SER A 128 13.22 0.10 12.99
CA SER A 128 13.80 -0.94 12.14
C SER A 128 12.84 -1.37 11.03
N CYS A 129 13.39 -1.58 9.83
CA CYS A 129 12.74 -2.33 8.75
C CYS A 129 13.47 -3.66 8.62
N THR A 130 12.74 -4.75 8.82
CA THR A 130 13.32 -6.10 8.80
C THR A 130 12.59 -6.95 7.78
N PHE A 131 13.35 -7.63 6.93
CA PHE A 131 12.86 -8.73 6.13
C PHE A 131 13.00 -10.03 6.93
N ARG A 132 11.90 -10.72 7.17
CA ARG A 132 11.89 -12.05 7.79
C ARG A 132 11.55 -13.09 6.74
N TYR A 133 12.25 -14.22 6.76
CA TYR A 133 12.00 -15.37 5.90
C TYR A 133 12.18 -16.66 6.71
N GLY A 134 11.16 -17.51 6.82
CA GLY A 134 11.28 -18.79 7.55
C GLY A 134 10.81 -18.70 8.99
N ARG A 135 11.18 -19.68 9.83
CA ARG A 135 10.69 -19.76 11.22
C ARG A 135 11.56 -18.97 12.19
N GLU A 136 10.93 -18.34 13.19
CA GLU A 136 11.64 -17.56 14.23
C GLU A 136 12.57 -18.42 15.12
N ASP A 137 12.30 -19.72 15.25
CA ASP A 137 13.04 -20.66 16.11
C ASP A 137 14.23 -21.34 15.40
N MET A 138 14.41 -21.09 14.10
CA MET A 138 15.41 -21.77 13.24
C MET A 138 16.69 -20.95 13.00
N ASP A 139 16.92 -19.85 13.73
CA ASP A 139 18.15 -19.04 13.66
C ASP A 139 19.43 -19.79 14.14
N VAL A 140 19.33 -21.10 14.39
CA VAL A 140 20.42 -21.96 14.88
C VAL A 140 20.90 -22.89 13.75
N MET A 141 21.74 -22.37 12.84
CA MET A 141 22.68 -23.14 11.99
C MET A 141 23.48 -22.27 10.99
N GLY A 142 23.64 -20.96 11.24
CA GLY A 142 24.44 -20.07 10.37
C GLY A 142 23.72 -19.57 9.10
N MET A 143 22.42 -19.83 8.96
CA MET A 143 21.55 -19.21 7.96
C MET A 143 20.79 -18.05 8.62
N VAL A 144 20.97 -16.84 8.12
CA VAL A 144 20.35 -15.63 8.68
C VAL A 144 18.96 -15.47 8.05
N PHE A 145 17.93 -15.95 8.75
CA PHE A 145 16.51 -15.92 8.33
C PHE A 145 15.84 -14.56 8.56
N ARG A 146 16.62 -13.58 9.01
CA ARG A 146 16.20 -12.21 9.32
C ARG A 146 17.25 -11.23 8.81
N ARG A 147 16.88 -10.36 7.88
CA ARG A 147 17.74 -9.29 7.40
C ARG A 147 17.19 -7.93 7.82
N ASP A 148 17.95 -7.19 8.60
CA ASP A 148 17.62 -5.79 8.87
C ASP A 148 17.98 -4.97 7.62
N ILE A 149 16.96 -4.48 6.92
CA ILE A 149 17.09 -3.62 5.73
C ILE A 149 17.45 -2.20 6.18
N PHE A 150 16.86 -1.76 7.28
CA PHE A 150 17.10 -0.44 7.86
C PHE A 150 17.06 -0.51 9.38
N LEU A 151 17.94 0.24 10.02
CA LEU A 151 18.02 0.37 11.46
C LEU A 151 18.48 1.78 11.81
N CYS A 152 17.65 2.52 12.56
CA CYS A 152 18.02 3.81 13.10
C CYS A 152 17.67 3.85 14.59
N SER A 153 18.61 4.27 15.43
CA SER A 153 18.44 4.38 16.87
C SER A 153 18.74 5.80 17.34
N ARG A 154 17.95 6.29 18.28
CA ARG A 154 18.09 7.62 18.90
C ARG A 154 17.98 7.51 20.42
N GLN A 155 18.89 8.17 21.14
CA GLN A 155 18.80 8.31 22.58
C GLN A 155 17.75 9.37 22.92
N VAL A 156 16.77 8.99 23.76
CA VAL A 156 15.68 9.87 24.20
C VAL A 156 15.85 10.31 25.65
N TYR A 157 16.42 9.44 26.49
CA TYR A 157 16.76 9.77 27.89
C TYR A 157 18.17 9.28 28.24
N PRO A 158 18.99 10.07 28.96
CA PRO A 158 18.78 11.50 29.24
C PRO A 158 18.76 12.30 27.92
N PRO A 159 17.98 13.39 27.84
CA PRO A 159 17.84 14.16 26.61
C PRO A 159 19.17 14.80 26.20
N LEU A 160 19.56 14.64 24.93
CA LEU A 160 20.80 15.19 24.37
C LEU A 160 20.63 16.63 23.85
N GLN A 161 19.40 17.03 23.58
CA GLN A 161 19.02 18.36 23.09
C GLN A 161 17.89 18.91 23.95
N ASP A 162 17.66 20.22 23.86
CA ASP A 162 16.51 20.85 24.49
C ASP A 162 15.21 20.17 24.04
N LYS A 163 14.32 19.91 25.01
CA LYS A 163 13.04 19.25 24.74
C LYS A 163 12.24 19.99 23.67
N GLU A 164 12.20 21.32 23.72
CA GLU A 164 11.46 22.15 22.76
C GLU A 164 11.98 22.01 21.33
N ARG A 165 13.30 21.85 21.14
CA ARG A 165 13.91 21.64 19.82
C ARG A 165 13.63 20.25 19.26
N SER A 166 13.27 19.31 20.12
CA SER A 166 12.98 17.91 19.76
C SER A 166 11.48 17.66 19.49
N VAL A 167 10.64 18.68 19.66
CA VAL A 167 9.20 18.62 19.36
C VAL A 167 8.98 19.06 17.91
N HIS A 168 8.45 18.16 17.10
CA HIS A 168 8.22 18.38 15.67
C HIS A 168 6.74 18.55 15.32
N THR A 169 5.82 18.02 16.15
CA THR A 169 4.38 18.03 15.84
C THR A 169 3.52 18.60 16.98
N LYS A 170 2.39 19.24 16.62
CA LYS A 170 1.38 19.69 17.59
C LYS A 170 0.84 18.54 18.45
N VAL A 171 0.86 17.32 17.91
CA VAL A 171 0.42 16.10 18.62
C VAL A 171 1.39 15.76 19.74
N GLN A 172 2.70 15.80 19.47
CA GLN A 172 3.72 15.62 20.50
C GLN A 172 3.57 16.65 21.61
N GLU A 173 3.36 17.93 21.29
CA GLU A 173 3.10 18.96 22.32
C GLU A 173 1.91 18.60 23.21
N LYS A 174 0.78 18.21 22.62
CA LYS A 174 -0.44 17.84 23.37
C LYS A 174 -0.19 16.60 24.25
N ILE A 175 0.52 15.59 23.74
CA ILE A 175 0.87 14.38 24.51
C ILE A 175 1.81 14.71 25.65
N LEU A 176 2.86 15.51 25.42
CA LEU A 176 3.83 15.93 26.43
C LEU A 176 3.14 16.69 27.56
N ARG A 177 2.26 17.65 27.23
CA ARG A 177 1.46 18.39 28.23
C ARG A 177 0.57 17.47 29.07
N LYS A 178 0.03 16.40 28.47
CA LYS A 178 -0.84 15.44 29.15
C LYS A 178 -0.09 14.41 29.99
N LEU A 179 1.13 14.03 29.61
CA LEU A 179 1.96 13.03 30.30
C LEU A 179 2.90 13.61 31.37
N GLY A 180 3.24 14.90 31.28
CA GLY A 180 4.07 15.60 32.26
C GLY A 180 5.57 15.49 32.01
N ASP A 181 6.37 15.80 33.03
CA ASP A 181 7.80 16.11 32.89
C ASP A 181 8.68 14.90 32.51
N ASN A 182 8.23 13.68 32.75
CA ASN A 182 8.97 12.46 32.42
C ASN A 182 8.66 11.93 31.01
N ALA A 183 8.03 12.76 30.17
CA ALA A 183 7.75 12.46 28.79
C ALA A 183 8.76 13.17 27.86
N TYR A 184 9.20 12.45 26.82
CA TYR A 184 10.25 12.87 25.91
C TYR A 184 9.87 12.55 24.45
N PRO A 185 9.95 13.50 23.51
CA PRO A 185 9.58 13.27 22.12
C PRO A 185 10.64 12.44 21.38
N PHE A 186 10.21 11.74 20.33
CA PHE A 186 11.10 11.13 19.33
C PHE A 186 10.52 11.32 17.93
N PHE A 187 11.40 11.29 16.93
CA PHE A 187 11.06 11.50 15.53
C PHE A 187 12.00 10.67 14.65
N PHE A 188 11.49 10.08 13.57
CA PHE A 188 12.27 9.40 12.54
C PHE A 188 11.73 9.71 11.15
N GLU A 189 12.64 9.92 10.21
CA GLU A 189 12.33 10.00 8.79
C GLU A 189 12.63 8.66 8.13
N PHE A 190 11.77 8.24 7.21
CA PHE A 190 12.05 7.07 6.40
C PHE A 190 12.97 7.45 5.23
N PRO A 191 13.99 6.64 4.93
CA PRO A 191 14.66 6.68 3.64
C PRO A 191 13.71 6.32 2.49
N ASP A 192 13.96 6.90 1.32
CA ASP A 192 13.14 6.71 0.11
C ASP A 192 13.26 5.29 -0.49
N ASN A 193 14.31 4.55 -0.13
CA ASN A 193 14.60 3.22 -0.69
C ASN A 193 14.02 2.05 0.11
N LEU A 194 13.10 2.32 1.05
CA LEU A 194 12.46 1.27 1.84
C LEU A 194 11.15 0.78 1.18
N PRO A 195 10.94 -0.55 1.12
CA PRO A 195 9.67 -1.13 0.63
C PRO A 195 8.49 -0.77 1.54
N CYS A 196 7.26 -1.00 1.07
CA CYS A 196 6.08 -0.98 1.92
C CYS A 196 5.98 -2.25 2.79
N SER A 197 5.14 -2.21 3.83
CA SER A 197 4.85 -3.38 4.66
C SER A 197 4.03 -4.39 3.87
N VAL A 198 4.63 -5.56 3.64
CA VAL A 198 4.02 -6.66 2.88
C VAL A 198 4.34 -7.98 3.58
N CYS A 199 3.36 -8.87 3.65
CA CYS A 199 3.50 -10.21 4.19
C CYS A 199 3.02 -11.23 3.15
N LEU A 200 3.75 -12.33 2.94
CA LEU A 200 3.27 -13.47 2.18
C LEU A 200 2.47 -14.41 3.09
N GLN A 201 1.28 -14.77 2.62
CA GLN A 201 0.42 -15.72 3.30
C GLN A 201 1.08 -17.12 3.35
N PRO A 202 1.29 -17.68 4.56
CA PRO A 202 1.92 -19.00 4.72
C PRO A 202 0.98 -20.13 4.30
N GLY A 203 1.57 -21.23 3.84
CA GLY A 203 0.91 -22.51 3.59
C GLY A 203 0.41 -23.22 4.87
N PRO A 204 -0.60 -24.11 4.80
CA PRO A 204 -1.02 -24.95 5.92
C PRO A 204 0.09 -25.92 6.36
N THR A 205 0.99 -26.28 5.44
CA THR A 205 2.20 -27.09 5.71
C THR A 205 3.39 -26.24 6.15
N ASP A 206 3.30 -24.91 6.02
CA ASP A 206 4.35 -23.94 6.34
C ASP A 206 4.12 -23.28 7.71
N VAL A 207 3.45 -23.97 8.63
CA VAL A 207 3.21 -23.47 10.00
C VAL A 207 4.51 -22.96 10.61
N GLY A 208 4.51 -21.69 11.02
CA GLY A 208 5.65 -21.00 11.60
C GLY A 208 6.59 -20.32 10.61
N LYS A 209 6.52 -20.57 9.30
CA LYS A 209 7.33 -19.84 8.32
C LYS A 209 6.69 -18.48 8.06
N HIS A 210 7.41 -17.41 8.36
CA HIS A 210 7.00 -16.03 8.14
C HIS A 210 7.85 -15.43 7.03
N CYS A 211 7.22 -14.89 5.99
CA CYS A 211 7.91 -14.16 4.94
C CYS A 211 7.29 -12.77 4.84
N ALA A 212 7.96 -11.76 5.40
CA ALA A 212 7.39 -10.43 5.53
C ALA A 212 8.44 -9.32 5.62
N VAL A 213 8.06 -8.15 5.14
CA VAL A 213 8.72 -6.88 5.40
C VAL A 213 7.96 -6.20 6.54
N GLU A 214 8.59 -6.10 7.69
CA GLU A 214 7.99 -5.55 8.90
C GLU A 214 8.73 -4.30 9.38
N PHE A 215 7.97 -3.33 9.87
CA PHE A 215 8.49 -2.14 10.51
C PHE A 215 8.18 -2.19 12.01
N GLU A 216 9.19 -1.96 12.83
CA GLU A 216 9.08 -1.98 14.29
C GLU A 216 9.62 -0.69 14.88
N VAL A 217 8.85 -0.09 15.78
CA VAL A 217 9.34 0.91 16.74
C VAL A 217 9.58 0.20 18.06
N LYS A 218 10.83 0.22 18.52
CA LYS A 218 11.24 -0.38 19.78
C LYS A 218 11.83 0.67 20.70
N ALA A 219 11.23 0.86 21.87
CA ALA A 219 11.84 1.63 22.95
C ALA A 219 12.42 0.68 24.00
N PHE A 220 13.61 0.98 24.49
CA PHE A 220 14.29 0.13 25.47
C PHE A 220 15.26 0.89 26.37
N CYS A 221 15.46 0.35 27.56
CA CYS A 221 16.45 0.81 28.53
C CYS A 221 17.74 -0.03 28.44
N ALA A 222 18.90 0.62 28.35
CA ALA A 222 20.23 -0.01 28.28
C ALA A 222 21.32 0.93 28.84
N GLU A 223 22.50 0.40 29.21
CA GLU A 223 23.62 1.25 29.64
C GLU A 223 24.28 1.93 28.44
N ASN A 224 24.46 1.16 27.36
CA ASN A 224 25.00 1.60 26.08
C ASN A 224 24.08 1.23 24.90
N GLN A 225 24.25 1.92 23.77
CA GLN A 225 23.42 1.71 22.57
C GLN A 225 23.56 0.30 21.99
N ASP A 226 24.77 -0.28 22.05
CA ASP A 226 25.10 -1.59 21.48
C ASP A 226 24.81 -2.76 22.43
N GLU A 227 24.37 -2.47 23.65
CA GLU A 227 24.07 -3.49 24.65
C GLU A 227 22.73 -4.19 24.34
N LYS A 228 22.67 -5.50 24.57
CA LYS A 228 21.45 -6.28 24.34
C LYS A 228 20.36 -5.84 25.31
N ALA A 229 19.41 -5.07 24.80
CA ALA A 229 18.24 -4.61 25.55
C ALA A 229 17.52 -5.76 26.29
N GLN A 230 17.26 -5.57 27.59
CA GLN A 230 16.48 -6.54 28.37
C GLN A 230 15.02 -6.57 27.89
N LYS A 231 14.47 -7.79 27.65
CA LYS A 231 13.10 -7.96 27.13
C LYS A 231 12.06 -7.26 28.03
N ARG A 232 12.22 -7.34 29.36
CA ARG A 232 11.28 -6.77 30.36
C ARG A 232 11.19 -5.24 30.30
N SER A 233 12.31 -4.56 30.03
CA SER A 233 12.46 -3.10 29.98
C SER A 233 12.46 -2.59 28.54
N SER A 234 11.79 -3.33 27.65
CA SER A 234 11.62 -2.99 26.26
C SER A 234 10.16 -3.10 25.85
N VAL A 235 9.75 -2.23 24.93
CA VAL A 235 8.43 -2.23 24.32
C VAL A 235 8.58 -2.14 22.82
N ARG A 236 7.78 -2.93 22.10
CA ARG A 236 7.82 -3.06 20.63
C ARG A 236 6.45 -2.81 20.04
N LEU A 237 6.39 -1.98 19.01
CA LEU A 237 5.18 -1.55 18.33
C LEU A 237 5.38 -1.82 16.84
N ALA A 238 4.60 -2.76 16.28
CA ALA A 238 4.64 -3.08 14.86
C ALA A 238 3.82 -2.05 14.07
N ILE A 239 4.49 -1.22 13.29
CA ILE A 239 3.87 -0.18 12.46
C ILE A 239 3.82 -0.67 11.00
N ARG A 240 3.02 -0.01 10.16
CA ARG A 240 3.01 -0.26 8.71
C ARG A 240 3.46 0.97 7.93
N LYS A 241 4.24 0.73 6.88
CA LYS A 241 4.43 1.69 5.78
C LYS A 241 3.48 1.29 4.66
N ILE A 242 2.52 2.15 4.34
CA ILE A 242 1.45 1.89 3.36
C ILE A 242 1.49 2.91 2.24
N GLN A 243 0.85 2.61 1.11
CA GLN A 243 0.78 3.52 -0.04
C GLN A 243 -0.68 3.65 -0.50
N TYR A 244 -1.13 4.88 -0.67
CA TYR A 244 -2.45 5.18 -1.26
C TYR A 244 -2.32 5.40 -2.76
N ALA A 245 -3.45 5.26 -3.46
CA ALA A 245 -3.50 5.59 -4.88
C ALA A 245 -3.09 7.06 -5.12
N PRO A 246 -2.30 7.33 -6.18
CA PRO A 246 -2.00 8.70 -6.57
C PRO A 246 -3.27 9.43 -7.05
N ASP A 247 -3.31 10.75 -6.82
CA ASP A 247 -4.45 11.60 -7.20
C ASP A 247 -4.60 11.73 -8.74
N THR A 248 -3.52 11.51 -9.49
CA THR A 248 -3.52 11.49 -10.96
C THR A 248 -3.88 10.09 -11.47
N GLY A 249 -5.09 9.93 -11.99
CA GLY A 249 -5.45 8.74 -12.77
C GLY A 249 -4.67 8.71 -14.09
N GLY A 250 -3.96 7.62 -14.36
CA GLY A 250 -3.32 7.43 -15.66
C GLY A 250 -4.29 6.94 -16.73
N ALA A 251 -3.76 6.77 -17.94
CA ALA A 251 -4.57 6.35 -19.09
C ALA A 251 -5.09 4.92 -18.92
N ALA A 252 -6.31 4.68 -19.38
CA ALA A 252 -6.91 3.35 -19.45
C ALA A 252 -5.97 2.37 -20.18
N PRO A 253 -5.50 1.30 -19.52
CA PRO A 253 -4.54 0.39 -20.11
C PRO A 253 -5.23 -0.57 -21.09
N SER A 254 -4.55 -0.86 -22.20
CA SER A 254 -4.99 -1.84 -23.19
C SER A 254 -3.80 -2.56 -23.79
N ALA A 255 -3.97 -3.83 -24.12
CA ALA A 255 -3.01 -4.62 -24.86
C ALA A 255 -3.73 -5.44 -25.93
N ASP A 256 -3.04 -5.71 -27.03
CA ASP A 256 -3.53 -6.56 -28.10
C ASP A 256 -2.45 -7.53 -28.58
N THR A 257 -2.90 -8.64 -29.14
CA THR A 257 -2.05 -9.64 -29.78
C THR A 257 -2.68 -10.09 -31.09
N THR A 258 -1.82 -10.46 -32.04
CA THR A 258 -2.23 -11.01 -33.33
C THR A 258 -1.53 -12.34 -33.52
N CYS A 259 -2.31 -13.40 -33.67
CA CYS A 259 -1.80 -14.76 -33.82
C CYS A 259 -2.05 -15.25 -35.25
N GLU A 260 -0.97 -15.60 -35.93
CA GLU A 260 -1.00 -16.31 -37.20
C GLU A 260 -0.82 -17.80 -36.95
N PHE A 261 -1.59 -18.63 -37.65
CA PHE A 261 -1.56 -20.08 -37.47
C PHE A 261 -1.11 -20.78 -38.74
N ILE A 262 -0.34 -21.86 -38.57
CA ILE A 262 0.05 -22.73 -39.68
C ILE A 262 -1.22 -23.25 -40.38
N MET A 263 -1.23 -23.15 -41.72
CA MET A 263 -2.36 -23.48 -42.61
C MET A 263 -3.58 -22.54 -42.49
N SER A 264 -3.45 -21.38 -41.86
CA SER A 264 -4.45 -20.30 -41.88
C SER A 264 -3.91 -19.10 -42.65
N ASP A 265 -4.64 -18.63 -43.68
CA ASP A 265 -4.23 -17.45 -44.47
C ASP A 265 -4.55 -16.12 -43.76
N LYS A 266 -5.30 -16.18 -42.66
CA LYS A 266 -5.77 -15.01 -41.90
C LYS A 266 -5.50 -15.18 -40.40
N PRO A 267 -5.27 -14.06 -39.67
CA PRO A 267 -4.94 -14.10 -38.25
C PRO A 267 -6.16 -14.14 -37.33
N LEU A 268 -5.90 -14.42 -36.05
CA LEU A 268 -6.77 -14.12 -34.91
C LEU A 268 -6.23 -12.88 -34.21
N HIS A 269 -7.06 -11.85 -34.05
CA HIS A 269 -6.72 -10.65 -33.28
C HIS A 269 -7.48 -10.66 -31.96
N MET A 270 -6.80 -10.42 -30.84
CA MET A 270 -7.40 -10.30 -29.53
C MET A 270 -6.90 -9.03 -28.85
N ARG A 271 -7.83 -8.18 -28.41
CA ARG A 271 -7.57 -6.96 -27.67
C ARG A 271 -8.28 -7.00 -26.32
N VAL A 272 -7.56 -6.61 -25.28
CA VAL A 272 -8.06 -6.50 -23.92
C VAL A 272 -7.84 -5.06 -23.44
N SER A 273 -8.85 -4.46 -22.82
CA SER A 273 -8.77 -3.10 -22.27
C SER A 273 -9.51 -2.98 -20.95
N LEU A 274 -9.01 -2.12 -20.07
CA LEU A 274 -9.59 -1.80 -18.77
C LEU A 274 -10.11 -0.36 -18.78
N GLU A 275 -11.02 -0.02 -17.87
CA GLU A 275 -11.58 1.34 -17.77
C GLU A 275 -10.59 2.34 -17.16
N LYS A 276 -9.77 1.88 -16.21
CA LYS A 276 -8.85 2.70 -15.42
C LYS A 276 -7.52 1.97 -15.22
N GLU A 277 -6.45 2.72 -14.97
CA GLU A 277 -5.15 2.15 -14.57
C GLU A 277 -5.15 1.71 -13.10
N THR A 278 -5.81 2.47 -12.23
CA THR A 278 -5.84 2.23 -10.78
C THR A 278 -7.25 1.89 -10.32
N TYR A 279 -7.37 0.79 -9.59
CA TYR A 279 -8.59 0.31 -8.95
C TYR A 279 -8.40 0.28 -7.43
N TYR A 280 -9.48 0.49 -6.70
CA TYR A 280 -9.48 0.38 -5.25
C TYR A 280 -9.79 -1.04 -4.76
N HIS A 281 -9.28 -1.40 -3.58
CA HIS A 281 -9.69 -2.65 -2.93
C HIS A 281 -11.22 -2.71 -2.77
N GLY A 282 -11.82 -3.78 -3.27
CA GLY A 282 -13.28 -3.96 -3.30
C GLY A 282 -14.01 -3.32 -4.48
N GLU A 283 -13.32 -2.57 -5.34
CA GLU A 283 -13.87 -2.09 -6.60
C GLU A 283 -13.94 -3.25 -7.62
N GLU A 284 -15.02 -3.26 -8.42
CA GLU A 284 -15.16 -4.19 -9.53
C GLU A 284 -14.32 -3.74 -10.73
N ILE A 285 -13.66 -4.69 -11.37
CA ILE A 285 -12.81 -4.47 -12.54
C ILE A 285 -13.56 -4.94 -13.79
N ASN A 286 -13.94 -3.98 -14.64
CA ASN A 286 -14.55 -4.26 -15.93
C ASN A 286 -13.46 -4.45 -17.00
N ILE A 287 -13.46 -5.64 -17.60
CA ILE A 287 -12.46 -6.13 -18.54
C ILE A 287 -13.12 -6.28 -19.90
N SER A 288 -12.83 -5.37 -20.83
CA SER A 288 -13.36 -5.42 -22.19
C SER A 288 -12.47 -6.29 -23.08
N VAL A 289 -13.05 -7.37 -23.61
CA VAL A 289 -12.38 -8.34 -24.48
C VAL A 289 -13.01 -8.27 -25.88
N ASP A 290 -12.16 -7.98 -26.87
CA ASP A 290 -12.51 -7.91 -28.30
C ASP A 290 -11.67 -8.94 -29.07
N ILE A 291 -12.32 -9.96 -29.62
CA ILE A 291 -11.71 -11.02 -30.41
C ILE A 291 -12.26 -10.93 -31.82
N ASP A 292 -11.39 -10.69 -32.80
CA ASP A 292 -11.68 -10.81 -34.23
C ASP A 292 -11.00 -12.09 -34.75
N ASN A 293 -11.79 -13.15 -34.92
CA ASN A 293 -11.30 -14.43 -35.38
C ASN A 293 -11.49 -14.58 -36.89
N SER A 294 -10.60 -13.96 -37.65
CA SER A 294 -10.53 -14.15 -39.10
C SER A 294 -9.82 -15.45 -39.51
N SER A 295 -9.25 -16.20 -38.56
CA SER A 295 -8.52 -17.45 -38.80
C SER A 295 -9.42 -18.64 -39.13
N ASN A 296 -8.82 -19.76 -39.53
CA ASN A 296 -9.53 -21.03 -39.71
C ASN A 296 -9.68 -21.89 -38.44
N ARG A 297 -9.30 -21.37 -37.27
CA ARG A 297 -9.35 -22.08 -35.98
C ARG A 297 -10.57 -21.66 -35.16
N ASN A 298 -11.08 -22.56 -34.33
CA ASN A 298 -12.15 -22.25 -33.38
C ASN A 298 -11.54 -21.92 -32.02
N VAL A 299 -11.88 -20.76 -31.46
CA VAL A 299 -11.45 -20.36 -30.12
C VAL A 299 -12.42 -20.94 -29.09
N LYS A 300 -11.86 -21.60 -28.07
CA LYS A 300 -12.56 -22.23 -26.94
C LYS A 300 -11.81 -21.95 -25.63
N ASP A 301 -12.38 -22.39 -24.52
CA ASP A 301 -11.78 -22.32 -23.17
C ASP A 301 -11.30 -20.90 -22.82
N LEU A 302 -12.12 -19.90 -23.13
CA LEU A 302 -11.83 -18.52 -22.78
C LEU A 302 -11.87 -18.37 -21.25
N SER A 303 -10.81 -17.85 -20.65
CA SER A 303 -10.76 -17.58 -19.21
C SER A 303 -10.24 -16.18 -18.97
N VAL A 304 -10.79 -15.54 -17.94
CA VAL A 304 -10.39 -14.20 -17.51
C VAL A 304 -9.95 -14.30 -16.07
N SER A 305 -8.75 -13.80 -15.78
CA SER A 305 -8.19 -13.87 -14.43
C SER A 305 -7.50 -12.58 -14.03
N VAL A 306 -7.50 -12.31 -12.73
CA VAL A 306 -6.66 -11.29 -12.11
C VAL A 306 -5.54 -12.03 -11.39
N GLU A 307 -4.29 -11.72 -11.74
CA GLU A 307 -3.10 -12.29 -11.12
C GLU A 307 -2.35 -11.24 -10.31
N GLN A 308 -2.01 -11.61 -9.08
CA GLN A 308 -1.05 -10.92 -8.24
C GLN A 308 0.34 -11.48 -8.51
N VAL A 309 1.26 -10.59 -8.85
CA VAL A 309 2.67 -10.87 -9.09
C VAL A 309 3.49 -10.27 -7.96
N THR A 310 4.15 -11.11 -7.17
CA THR A 310 5.03 -10.67 -6.08
C THR A 310 6.48 -11.00 -6.42
N ASN A 311 7.30 -9.97 -6.58
CA ASN A 311 8.74 -10.10 -6.75
C ASN A 311 9.42 -9.89 -5.40
N VAL A 312 10.10 -10.91 -4.90
CA VAL A 312 10.93 -10.84 -3.69
C VAL A 312 12.35 -10.53 -4.11
N VAL A 313 12.87 -9.39 -3.68
CA VAL A 313 14.19 -8.86 -4.04
C VAL A 313 15.02 -8.76 -2.76
N LEU A 314 15.84 -9.77 -2.46
CA LEU A 314 16.66 -9.77 -1.24
C LEU A 314 18.02 -10.44 -1.43
N TYR A 315 18.02 -11.75 -1.65
CA TYR A 315 19.20 -12.57 -1.95
C TYR A 315 19.08 -13.17 -3.36
N SER A 316 17.88 -13.61 -3.71
CA SER A 316 17.41 -14.01 -5.03
C SER A 316 16.33 -13.02 -5.51
N ASN A 317 16.07 -13.04 -6.82
CA ASN A 317 14.93 -12.36 -7.45
C ASN A 317 13.83 -13.39 -7.69
N ASP A 318 13.13 -13.77 -6.63
CA ASP A 318 12.06 -14.77 -6.72
C ASP A 318 10.76 -14.11 -7.15
N LYS A 319 10.02 -14.79 -8.04
CA LYS A 319 8.74 -14.31 -8.57
C LYS A 319 7.63 -15.29 -8.23
N TYR A 320 6.63 -14.82 -7.51
CA TYR A 320 5.42 -15.56 -7.19
C TYR A 320 4.25 -14.99 -7.97
N VAL A 321 3.54 -15.83 -8.71
CA VAL A 321 2.32 -15.44 -9.44
C VAL A 321 1.16 -16.24 -8.88
N LYS A 322 0.11 -15.55 -8.46
CA LYS A 322 -1.09 -16.15 -7.89
C LYS A 322 -2.33 -15.47 -8.43
N THR A 323 -3.27 -16.27 -8.91
CA THR A 323 -4.60 -15.77 -9.28
C THR A 323 -5.34 -15.32 -8.01
N VAL A 324 -5.99 -14.16 -8.07
CA VAL A 324 -6.80 -13.58 -6.98
C VAL A 324 -8.27 -13.43 -7.35
N ALA A 325 -8.60 -13.38 -8.64
CA ALA A 325 -9.96 -13.49 -9.13
C ALA A 325 -9.93 -14.24 -10.46
N TYR A 326 -10.97 -14.99 -10.76
CA TYR A 326 -11.00 -15.87 -11.92
C TYR A 326 -12.44 -16.12 -12.36
N GLU A 327 -12.68 -16.12 -13.67
CA GLU A 327 -13.94 -16.48 -14.29
C GLU A 327 -13.68 -17.37 -15.52
N ASP A 328 -14.33 -18.53 -15.54
CA ASP A 328 -14.29 -19.48 -16.65
C ASP A 328 -15.44 -19.26 -17.64
N THR A 329 -15.04 -19.16 -18.89
CA THR A 329 -15.83 -18.96 -20.11
C THR A 329 -16.62 -20.15 -20.61
N MET A 330 -17.92 -20.01 -20.92
CA MET A 330 -18.55 -20.90 -21.92
C MET A 330 -18.58 -20.27 -23.32
N ASP A 331 -18.04 -19.05 -23.47
CA ASP A 331 -18.02 -18.35 -24.75
C ASP A 331 -17.04 -19.04 -25.72
N THR A 332 -17.45 -19.15 -26.97
CA THR A 332 -16.61 -19.68 -28.05
C THR A 332 -16.64 -18.70 -29.21
N VAL A 333 -15.52 -18.62 -29.95
CA VAL A 333 -15.43 -17.77 -31.14
C VAL A 333 -15.10 -18.65 -32.35
N PRO A 334 -16.11 -19.12 -33.08
CA PRO A 334 -15.91 -19.89 -34.30
C PRO A 334 -15.07 -19.14 -35.35
N SER A 335 -14.46 -19.89 -36.26
CA SER A 335 -13.75 -19.33 -37.41
C SER A 335 -14.64 -18.35 -38.20
N GLY A 336 -14.08 -17.19 -38.55
CA GLY A 336 -14.75 -16.14 -39.32
C GLY A 336 -15.73 -15.27 -38.53
N THR A 337 -15.74 -15.36 -37.20
CA THR A 337 -16.63 -14.59 -36.32
C THR A 337 -15.87 -13.71 -35.35
N SER A 338 -16.57 -12.83 -34.65
CA SER A 338 -16.00 -11.94 -33.63
C SER A 338 -16.77 -11.97 -32.33
N LEU A 339 -16.10 -11.74 -31.21
CA LEU A 339 -16.68 -11.58 -29.87
C LEU A 339 -16.28 -10.23 -29.29
N LYS A 340 -17.26 -9.46 -28.80
CA LYS A 340 -17.03 -8.29 -27.97
C LYS A 340 -17.84 -8.44 -26.70
N LYS A 341 -17.17 -8.58 -25.56
CA LYS A 341 -17.81 -8.80 -24.27
C LYS A 341 -17.02 -8.16 -23.14
N VAL A 342 -17.73 -7.74 -22.11
CA VAL A 342 -17.15 -7.21 -20.88
C VAL A 342 -17.33 -8.25 -19.78
N TYR A 343 -16.25 -8.57 -19.08
CA TYR A 343 -16.22 -9.44 -17.91
C TYR A 343 -15.94 -8.61 -16.66
N THR A 344 -16.49 -9.01 -15.52
CA THR A 344 -16.37 -8.22 -14.28
C THR A 344 -15.79 -9.10 -13.18
N LEU A 345 -14.61 -8.72 -12.69
CA LEU A 345 -13.90 -9.43 -11.62
C LEU A 345 -13.68 -8.52 -10.41
N CYS A 346 -13.82 -9.07 -9.19
CA CYS A 346 -13.56 -8.35 -7.95
C CYS A 346 -12.48 -9.07 -7.13
N PRO A 347 -11.22 -8.61 -7.13
CA PRO A 347 -10.13 -9.23 -6.37
C PRO A 347 -10.25 -8.90 -4.88
N LEU A 348 -10.84 -9.82 -4.11
CA LEU A 348 -11.05 -9.67 -2.66
C LEU A 348 -10.23 -10.68 -1.86
N LEU A 349 -9.66 -10.26 -0.74
CA LEU A 349 -8.98 -11.18 0.19
C LEU A 349 -9.94 -12.24 0.74
N ASP A 350 -11.20 -11.88 0.99
CA ASP A 350 -12.20 -12.80 1.55
C ASP A 350 -12.41 -14.06 0.71
N ASN A 351 -12.33 -13.94 -0.62
CA ASN A 351 -12.44 -15.06 -1.55
C ASN A 351 -11.14 -15.89 -1.66
N ASN A 352 -10.06 -15.42 -1.04
CA ASN A 352 -8.72 -15.95 -1.20
C ASN A 352 -8.03 -16.28 0.14
N ARG A 353 -8.75 -16.26 1.26
CA ARG A 353 -8.20 -16.52 2.61
C ARG A 353 -7.53 -17.88 2.77
N GLU A 354 -7.82 -18.83 1.91
CA GLU A 354 -7.21 -20.17 1.92
C GLU A 354 -6.07 -20.32 0.90
N ARG A 355 -5.86 -19.32 0.02
CA ARG A 355 -4.82 -19.38 -1.03
C ARG A 355 -3.45 -19.00 -0.49
N LEU A 356 -2.44 -19.70 -0.98
CA LEU A 356 -1.09 -19.66 -0.41
C LEU A 356 -0.16 -18.79 -1.24
N GLY A 357 0.78 -18.12 -0.56
CA GLY A 357 1.78 -17.27 -1.22
C GLY A 357 1.20 -16.01 -1.83
N LEU A 358 0.07 -15.54 -1.32
CA LEU A 358 -0.48 -14.21 -1.63
C LEU A 358 0.19 -13.15 -0.79
N ALA A 359 0.54 -12.03 -1.40
CA ALA A 359 0.99 -10.84 -0.70
C ALA A 359 -0.21 -10.11 -0.08
N LEU A 360 -0.07 -9.77 1.20
CA LEU A 360 -1.03 -9.06 2.04
C LEU A 360 -0.39 -7.78 2.61
N ASP A 361 -1.19 -6.75 2.86
CA ASP A 361 -0.75 -5.49 3.49
C ASP A 361 -0.71 -5.56 5.04
N GLY A 362 -0.93 -6.75 5.61
CA GLY A 362 -1.05 -6.97 7.04
C GLY A 362 -0.92 -8.44 7.41
N LYS A 363 -1.09 -8.73 8.72
CA LYS A 363 -1.14 -10.11 9.21
C LYS A 363 -2.56 -10.63 9.03
N LEU A 364 -2.73 -11.81 8.44
CA LEU A 364 -4.04 -12.42 8.15
C LEU A 364 -5.02 -12.45 9.34
N LYS A 365 -4.51 -12.46 10.58
CA LYS A 365 -5.33 -12.42 11.81
C LYS A 365 -5.99 -11.07 12.11
N HIS A 366 -5.52 -9.98 11.52
CA HIS A 366 -6.06 -8.65 11.76
C HIS A 366 -7.25 -8.36 10.85
N GLU A 367 -8.25 -7.67 11.39
CA GLU A 367 -9.48 -7.33 10.68
C GLU A 367 -9.26 -6.35 9.51
N ASP A 368 -8.27 -5.48 9.63
CA ASP A 368 -7.92 -4.43 8.67
C ASP A 368 -6.92 -4.87 7.58
N THR A 369 -6.79 -6.18 7.36
CA THR A 369 -5.86 -6.75 6.37
C THR A 369 -6.56 -6.99 5.04
N ASN A 370 -5.91 -6.59 3.96
CA ASN A 370 -6.35 -6.78 2.58
C ASN A 370 -5.23 -7.43 1.75
N LEU A 371 -5.51 -7.66 0.45
CA LEU A 371 -4.46 -7.97 -0.52
C LEU A 371 -3.44 -6.81 -0.53
N ALA A 372 -2.15 -7.12 -0.71
CA ALA A 372 -1.13 -6.09 -0.75
C ALA A 372 -1.40 -5.11 -1.90
N SER A 373 -1.27 -3.81 -1.64
CA SER A 373 -1.39 -2.79 -2.69
C SER A 373 -0.21 -2.86 -3.67
N SER A 374 -0.44 -2.43 -4.92
CA SER A 374 0.62 -2.30 -5.93
C SER A 374 1.74 -1.41 -5.42
N SER A 375 2.99 -1.86 -5.58
CA SER A 375 4.17 -1.09 -5.21
C SER A 375 4.46 -0.03 -6.26
N VAL A 376 4.42 1.25 -5.88
CA VAL A 376 4.82 2.36 -6.74
C VAL A 376 6.14 2.91 -6.21
N VAL A 377 7.17 2.83 -7.05
CA VAL A 377 8.56 3.14 -6.70
C VAL A 377 9.16 4.01 -7.79
N LYS A 378 10.01 4.98 -7.40
CA LYS A 378 10.79 5.79 -8.34
C LYS A 378 11.84 4.93 -9.05
N ASP A 379 11.92 5.05 -10.38
CA ASP A 379 12.84 4.25 -11.21
C ASP A 379 14.32 4.35 -10.76
N GLU A 380 14.72 5.52 -10.26
CA GLU A 380 16.08 5.79 -9.76
C GLU A 380 16.42 4.92 -8.54
N VAL A 381 15.42 4.63 -7.70
CA VAL A 381 15.57 3.95 -6.41
C VAL A 381 15.23 2.46 -6.51
N LEU A 382 14.51 2.05 -7.56
CA LEU A 382 14.01 0.68 -7.73
C LEU A 382 15.09 -0.41 -7.59
N LYS A 383 16.32 -0.13 -8.04
CA LYS A 383 17.44 -1.08 -7.98
C LYS A 383 18.03 -1.26 -6.57
N GLU A 384 17.75 -0.31 -5.67
CA GLU A 384 18.26 -0.32 -4.30
C GLU A 384 17.28 -0.95 -3.31
N ILE A 385 16.02 -1.13 -3.72
CA ILE A 385 15.00 -1.70 -2.85
C ILE A 385 15.31 -3.16 -2.54
N LEU A 386 15.33 -3.45 -1.25
CA LEU A 386 15.35 -4.81 -0.71
C LEU A 386 14.01 -5.07 -0.04
N GLY A 387 13.24 -6.03 -0.52
CA GLY A 387 11.88 -6.26 -0.03
C GLY A 387 10.99 -7.06 -0.96
N MET A 388 9.69 -6.75 -0.92
CA MET A 388 8.68 -7.34 -1.78
C MET A 388 8.06 -6.24 -2.63
N LEU A 389 8.00 -6.46 -3.95
CA LEU A 389 7.34 -5.60 -4.91
C LEU A 389 6.12 -6.34 -5.47
N VAL A 390 4.94 -5.74 -5.31
CA VAL A 390 3.67 -6.34 -5.70
C VAL A 390 3.12 -5.60 -6.93
N ALA A 391 2.70 -6.36 -7.93
CA ALA A 391 2.05 -5.87 -9.14
C ALA A 391 0.82 -6.72 -9.46
N TYR A 392 -0.12 -6.15 -10.21
CA TYR A 392 -1.31 -6.86 -10.66
C TYR A 392 -1.45 -6.78 -12.18
N ARG A 393 -2.03 -7.84 -12.75
CA ARG A 393 -2.37 -7.89 -14.16
C ARG A 393 -3.66 -8.67 -14.36
N VAL A 394 -4.43 -8.26 -15.36
CA VAL A 394 -5.49 -9.07 -15.93
C VAL A 394 -4.87 -9.97 -16.98
N VAL A 395 -5.23 -11.25 -16.98
CA VAL A 395 -4.82 -12.22 -17.99
C VAL A 395 -6.06 -12.81 -18.64
N VAL A 396 -6.18 -12.64 -19.95
CA VAL A 396 -7.22 -13.28 -20.76
C VAL A 396 -6.55 -14.37 -21.58
N LYS A 397 -7.00 -15.61 -21.41
CA LYS A 397 -6.46 -16.78 -22.11
C LYS A 397 -7.54 -17.49 -22.89
N CYS A 398 -7.21 -18.00 -24.06
CA CYS A 398 -8.09 -18.87 -24.82
C CYS A 398 -7.30 -19.89 -25.64
N ASN A 399 -7.97 -20.97 -26.05
CA ASN A 399 -7.39 -22.03 -26.86
C ASN A 399 -7.92 -21.97 -28.28
N ALA A 400 -7.04 -21.70 -29.25
CA ALA A 400 -7.34 -21.79 -30.67
C ALA A 400 -7.18 -23.24 -31.16
N ALA A 401 -8.28 -23.98 -31.21
CA ALA A 401 -8.32 -25.37 -31.67
C ALA A 401 -8.27 -25.46 -33.20
N GLY A 402 -7.30 -26.20 -33.73
CA GLY A 402 -7.20 -26.52 -35.16
C GLY A 402 -7.13 -28.03 -35.41
N ILE A 403 -6.99 -28.40 -36.69
CA ILE A 403 -6.91 -29.81 -37.14
C ILE A 403 -5.65 -30.50 -36.56
N VAL A 404 -4.57 -29.74 -36.43
CA VAL A 404 -3.29 -30.20 -35.84
C VAL A 404 -3.04 -29.42 -34.55
N GLY A 405 -3.59 -29.93 -33.44
CA GLY A 405 -3.39 -29.40 -32.09
C GLY A 405 -4.13 -28.09 -31.77
N SER A 406 -4.03 -27.69 -30.50
CA SER A 406 -4.48 -26.41 -29.99
C SER A 406 -3.31 -25.46 -29.78
N SER A 407 -3.57 -24.15 -29.87
CA SER A 407 -2.60 -23.10 -29.53
C SER A 407 -3.20 -22.21 -28.45
N GLU A 408 -2.50 -22.06 -27.33
CA GLU A 408 -2.88 -21.12 -26.27
C GLU A 408 -2.56 -19.70 -26.75
N VAL A 409 -3.53 -18.81 -26.61
CA VAL A 409 -3.39 -17.37 -26.87
C VAL A 409 -3.69 -16.64 -25.58
N ALA A 410 -2.80 -15.74 -25.17
CA ALA A 410 -2.94 -14.99 -23.93
C ALA A 410 -2.60 -13.51 -24.16
N VAL A 411 -3.37 -12.63 -23.52
CA VAL A 411 -3.10 -11.20 -23.42
C VAL A 411 -3.08 -10.80 -21.96
N GLU A 412 -2.07 -10.03 -21.58
CA GLU A 412 -1.90 -9.53 -20.22
C GLU A 412 -1.98 -8.01 -20.21
N VAL A 413 -2.77 -7.44 -19.30
CA VAL A 413 -2.91 -5.99 -19.12
C VAL A 413 -2.59 -5.62 -17.67
N PRO A 414 -1.51 -4.85 -17.41
CA PRO A 414 -1.15 -4.44 -16.05
C PRO A 414 -2.11 -3.37 -15.52
N PHE A 415 -2.33 -3.37 -14.21
CA PHE A 415 -3.06 -2.33 -13.49
C PHE A 415 -2.57 -2.20 -12.05
N LYS A 416 -3.00 -1.15 -11.35
CA LYS A 416 -2.68 -0.88 -9.95
C LYS A 416 -3.88 -1.17 -9.06
N LEU A 417 -3.70 -1.94 -7.99
CA LEU A 417 -4.70 -2.15 -6.95
C LEU A 417 -4.22 -1.47 -5.66
N MET A 418 -4.93 -0.47 -5.16
CA MET A 418 -4.44 0.35 -4.05
C MET A 418 -5.56 0.77 -3.09
N HIS A 419 -5.21 1.27 -1.91
CA HIS A 419 -6.19 1.91 -1.02
C HIS A 419 -6.53 3.32 -1.49
N PRO A 420 -7.79 3.79 -1.34
CA PRO A 420 -8.13 5.17 -1.57
C PRO A 420 -7.49 6.07 -0.51
N LYS A 421 -7.13 7.30 -0.92
CA LYS A 421 -6.60 8.29 0.01
C LYS A 421 -7.72 8.70 0.99
N PRO A 422 -7.48 8.65 2.31
CA PRO A 422 -8.47 9.07 3.29
C PRO A 422 -8.69 10.57 3.22
N ASP A 423 -9.89 11.02 3.61
CA ASP A 423 -10.19 12.45 3.74
C ASP A 423 -9.25 13.10 4.76
N PRO A 424 -8.80 14.35 4.52
CA PRO A 424 -7.91 15.05 5.44
C PRO A 424 -8.60 15.26 6.79
N GLU A 425 -8.05 14.66 7.84
CA GLU A 425 -8.52 14.88 9.20
C GLU A 425 -8.22 16.32 9.65
N SER A 426 -9.21 16.98 10.25
CA SER A 426 -9.02 18.29 10.85
C SER A 426 -8.04 18.23 12.03
N GLU A 427 -6.94 18.97 11.96
CA GLU A 427 -5.90 19.01 13.01
C GLU A 427 -6.39 19.57 14.37
N ASP A 428 -7.55 20.23 14.38
CA ASP A 428 -8.06 21.02 15.51
C ASP A 428 -8.80 20.20 16.57
N THR A 429 -8.61 18.88 16.59
CA THR A 429 -9.16 18.01 17.65
C THR A 429 -8.47 18.31 19.00
N VAL A 430 -9.26 18.76 19.99
CA VAL A 430 -8.74 19.21 21.29
C VAL A 430 -8.57 18.04 22.26
N ASP A 431 -9.42 17.02 22.16
CA ASP A 431 -9.46 15.91 23.11
C ASP A 431 -8.64 14.70 22.63
N LEU A 432 -7.63 14.31 23.43
CA LEU A 432 -6.85 13.08 23.22
C LEU A 432 -7.46 11.92 23.99
N VAL A 433 -7.71 10.79 23.33
CA VAL A 433 -8.09 9.51 23.95
C VAL A 433 -6.94 8.53 23.81
N PHE A 434 -6.59 7.83 24.89
CA PHE A 434 -5.51 6.85 24.87
C PHE A 434 -6.07 5.44 24.68
N GLU A 435 -5.62 4.75 23.64
CA GLU A 435 -6.01 3.38 23.33
C GLU A 435 -4.78 2.47 23.28
N GLU A 436 -4.98 1.16 23.49
CA GLU A 436 -3.89 0.20 23.35
C GLU A 436 -3.47 0.08 21.88
N PHE A 437 -2.16 -0.08 21.64
CA PHE A 437 -1.63 -0.18 20.28
C PHE A 437 -2.10 -1.45 19.53
N LYS A 438 -2.62 -2.45 20.25
CA LYS A 438 -3.07 -3.74 19.71
C LYS A 438 -4.12 -3.54 18.61
N ARG A 439 -3.97 -4.25 17.49
CA ARG A 439 -4.95 -4.26 16.40
C ARG A 439 -6.10 -5.20 16.72
N SER A 440 -7.29 -4.88 16.20
CA SER A 440 -8.45 -5.76 16.29
C SER A 440 -8.19 -7.06 15.53
N TYR A 441 -8.49 -8.18 16.15
CA TYR A 441 -8.45 -9.47 15.49
C TYR A 441 -9.77 -9.75 14.79
N LEU A 442 -9.69 -10.57 13.75
CA LEU A 442 -10.88 -11.16 13.14
C LEU A 442 -11.73 -11.89 14.19
N LYS A 443 -13.04 -11.74 14.07
CA LYS A 443 -14.02 -12.39 14.95
C LYS A 443 -13.79 -13.91 14.95
N GLY A 444 -13.50 -14.47 16.13
CA GLY A 444 -13.22 -15.90 16.30
C GLY A 444 -11.75 -16.30 16.24
N VAL A 445 -10.82 -15.37 15.94
CA VAL A 445 -9.38 -15.59 16.05
C VAL A 445 -8.92 -15.07 17.41
N ILE A 446 -8.50 -15.98 18.30
CA ILE A 446 -7.81 -15.62 19.54
C ILE A 446 -6.41 -15.19 19.14
N GLY A 447 -6.03 -13.96 19.46
CA GLY A 447 -4.65 -13.54 19.28
C GLY A 447 -3.75 -14.36 20.19
N ASP A 448 -2.71 -14.97 19.61
CA ASP A 448 -1.56 -15.40 20.40
C ASP A 448 -0.99 -14.17 21.10
N ASP A 449 -1.37 -14.01 22.37
CA ASP A 449 -0.75 -13.07 23.29
C ASP A 449 0.65 -13.60 23.64
N ASP A 450 1.58 -13.66 22.69
CA ASP A 450 3.01 -13.80 22.95
C ASP A 450 3.85 -13.74 21.65
N GLU A 451 4.29 -12.54 21.26
CA GLU A 451 5.58 -12.39 20.57
C GLU A 451 6.68 -12.21 21.65
N SER A 452 6.82 -13.25 22.46
CA SER A 452 7.95 -13.54 23.34
C SER A 452 7.73 -14.98 23.83
N PRO A 453 8.50 -15.98 23.38
CA PRO A 453 8.46 -17.27 24.06
C PRO A 453 8.79 -17.01 25.54
N ALA A 454 7.83 -17.38 26.38
CA ALA A 454 8.05 -17.66 27.77
C ALA A 454 9.10 -18.76 27.84
N GLU A 455 10.27 -18.43 28.37
CA GLU A 455 11.03 -19.39 29.15
C GLU A 455 11.23 -18.79 30.55
N PRO A 456 11.18 -19.65 31.58
CA PRO A 456 11.02 -19.25 32.98
C PRO A 456 12.17 -18.40 33.54
#